data_AF-W4V0W1-F1
#
_entry.id   AF-W4V0W1-F1
#
_cell.length_a   1.000
_cell.length_b   1.000
_cell.length_c   1.000
_cell.angle_alpha   90.00
_cell.angle_beta   90.00
_cell.angle_gamma   90.00
#
_symmetry.space_group_name_H-M   'P 1'
#
loop_
_entity.id
_entity.type
_entity.pdbx_description
1 polymer ?
#
loop_
_entity_poly.entity_id
_entity_poly.type
_entity_poly.pdbx_seq_one_letter_code
_entity_poly.pdbx_strand_id
1 'polypeptide(L)'
;MTELFDYLRDLVGKSILPVEFLGDKACVLNRWLVKSELADDFTDRGIEPHLNPEGELLLPHEFGGSSKEKPESNWRYYISGELYAFYKYNAHNKLFSNDKNKYLYFVNSVYCTKPQDIVVHFHTLQPTPIRIWINGNLVFTSNPNYVIEKAFFMYHFNEGQNIILVERLSWSKDTMPPMGLDTFAIDLKPYSLVVDKEFNNGFLDDKFSWDLYNTYRIVPDRTVFDNEQDISLLVLPKYFKDGNTEEICVSVINSKGEVVSSCNTTTSKKISFRLDKDIKGTFLLKVEGICESKNSEIYVYRGNFEEETESLVRLAEERDDLSEDVIRTLKGLRAIPDVGTNLIKGYVEFINDVMFQLILQNYYEFERFLHLPKGNEKKQIFDVFDSRVMMFKDLGIDGIFIPYSIYLPKGYSKDKDYPLMVYLMFGYGGSTYDDPPIFVNQGDFSDAIALCISARGTLNNDYIHEVNVVKIIAEVADRFDIDRKNIFVTGICNGAIRSINLAMRFPDLFSAVGSFGGTARLDVKNPDYEYIKTLTIPCCTHSAMLMTLPSTVQGFYIL
;
A
#
# COMPACT_ATOMS: atom_id res chain seq x y z
N MET A 1 15.49 24.47 4.70
CA MET A 1 15.24 23.98 3.32
C MET A 1 15.98 24.64 2.16
N THR A 2 15.79 25.93 1.84
CA THR A 2 16.30 26.50 0.56
C THR A 2 17.81 26.33 0.36
N GLU A 3 18.61 26.68 1.37
CA GLU A 3 20.08 26.54 1.31
C GLU A 3 20.52 25.08 1.07
N LEU A 4 19.85 24.11 1.69
CA LEU A 4 20.13 22.69 1.48
C LEU A 4 19.85 22.29 0.02
N PHE A 5 18.73 22.73 -0.56
CA PHE A 5 18.39 22.37 -1.94
C PHE A 5 19.23 23.09 -2.99
N ASP A 6 19.71 24.30 -2.68
CA ASP A 6 20.71 24.97 -3.51
C ASP A 6 22.05 24.23 -3.47
N TYR A 7 22.49 23.77 -2.29
CA TYR A 7 23.64 22.88 -2.15
C TYR A 7 23.47 21.58 -2.96
N LEU A 8 22.33 20.90 -2.83
CA LEU A 8 22.07 19.65 -3.56
C LEU A 8 22.03 19.87 -5.07
N ARG A 9 21.53 21.01 -5.54
CA ARG A 9 21.55 21.39 -6.96
C ARG A 9 22.99 21.56 -7.46
N ASP A 10 23.82 22.28 -6.72
CA ASP A 10 25.24 22.45 -7.02
C ASP A 10 26.01 21.11 -6.99
N LEU A 11 25.73 20.27 -6.00
CA LEU A 11 26.31 18.93 -5.87
C LEU A 11 26.01 18.06 -7.10
N VAL A 12 24.75 18.01 -7.53
CA VAL A 12 24.35 17.26 -8.74
C VAL A 12 25.00 17.86 -9.99
N GLY A 13 25.06 19.19 -10.09
CA GLY A 13 25.73 19.89 -11.21
C GLY A 13 27.24 19.63 -11.29
N LYS A 14 27.89 19.37 -10.15
CA LYS A 14 29.32 18.99 -10.08
C LYS A 14 29.58 17.52 -10.40
N SER A 15 28.55 16.68 -10.46
CA SER A 15 28.72 15.26 -10.73
C SER A 15 29.21 15.00 -12.14
N ILE A 16 30.37 14.36 -12.25
CA ILE A 16 30.93 13.88 -13.53
C ILE A 16 30.10 12.71 -14.08
N LEU A 17 29.52 11.91 -13.18
CA LEU A 17 28.68 10.77 -13.56
C LEU A 17 27.21 11.21 -13.66
N PRO A 18 26.46 10.70 -14.65
CA PRO A 18 25.12 11.19 -14.92
C PRO A 18 24.12 10.73 -13.85
N VAL A 19 23.65 11.67 -13.04
CA VAL A 19 22.52 11.47 -12.10
C VAL A 19 21.29 12.30 -12.50
N GLU A 20 21.33 12.91 -13.69
CA GLU A 20 20.22 13.67 -14.26
C GLU A 20 19.39 12.79 -15.21
N PHE A 21 18.08 13.00 -15.19
CA PHE A 21 17.09 12.36 -16.06
C PHE A 21 16.31 13.43 -16.84
N LEU A 22 15.84 13.07 -18.04
CA LEU A 22 14.96 13.95 -18.81
C LEU A 22 13.52 13.72 -18.36
N GLY A 23 12.90 14.74 -17.76
CA GLY A 23 11.52 14.71 -17.27
C GLY A 23 10.46 14.77 -18.36
N ASP A 24 10.82 15.14 -19.60
CA ASP A 24 9.89 15.20 -20.74
C ASP A 24 9.44 13.81 -21.27
N LYS A 25 9.95 12.74 -20.67
CA LYS A 25 9.59 11.35 -21.01
C LYS A 25 9.47 10.50 -19.76
N ALA A 26 8.77 9.39 -19.87
CA ALA A 26 8.71 8.40 -18.79
C ALA A 26 10.12 7.91 -18.43
N CYS A 27 10.45 7.93 -17.14
CA CYS A 27 11.74 7.46 -16.65
C CYS A 27 11.63 6.82 -15.26
N VAL A 28 12.54 5.90 -14.97
CA VAL A 28 12.69 5.26 -13.65
C VAL A 28 13.99 5.76 -13.05
N LEU A 29 13.92 6.31 -11.85
CA LEU A 29 15.08 6.89 -11.18
C LEU A 29 15.98 5.78 -10.63
N ASN A 30 17.12 5.58 -11.28
CA ASN A 30 18.03 4.47 -11.01
C ASN A 30 19.51 4.88 -10.92
N ARG A 31 19.79 6.18 -10.91
CA ARG A 31 21.13 6.77 -10.77
C ARG A 31 21.06 7.89 -9.75
N TRP A 32 21.95 7.83 -8.77
CA TRP A 32 21.87 8.63 -7.56
C TRP A 32 23.26 9.04 -7.10
N LEU A 33 23.34 10.17 -6.42
CA LEU A 33 24.40 10.39 -5.44
C LEU A 33 23.87 9.94 -4.09
N VAL A 34 24.67 9.19 -3.35
CA VAL A 34 24.25 8.61 -2.07
C VAL A 34 25.23 8.94 -0.96
N LYS A 35 24.69 9.12 0.24
CA LYS A 35 25.42 9.40 1.48
C LYS A 35 24.60 8.86 2.66
N SER A 36 25.22 8.66 3.81
CA SER A 36 24.51 8.38 5.06
C SER A 36 24.83 9.39 6.15
N GLU A 37 23.90 9.60 7.07
CA GLU A 37 24.09 10.40 8.28
C GLU A 37 23.72 9.60 9.51
N LEU A 38 24.56 9.66 10.54
CA LEU A 38 24.26 9.02 11.81
C LEU A 38 23.01 9.66 12.44
N ALA A 39 22.18 8.80 13.02
CA ALA A 39 20.96 9.19 13.70
C ALA A 39 21.01 8.67 15.12
N ASP A 40 20.95 9.60 16.08
CA ASP A 40 20.84 9.26 17.51
C ASP A 40 19.42 8.80 17.86
N ASP A 41 18.41 9.27 17.10
CA ASP A 41 17.00 8.93 17.27
C ASP A 41 16.27 8.86 15.92
N PHE A 42 15.57 7.75 15.68
CA PHE A 42 14.75 7.54 14.47
C PHE A 42 13.31 8.01 14.63
N THR A 43 12.99 8.59 15.78
CA THR A 43 11.69 9.19 16.05
C THR A 43 11.63 10.66 15.65
N ASP A 44 12.64 11.22 14.98
CA ASP A 44 12.52 12.58 14.44
C ASP A 44 11.41 12.63 13.38
N ARG A 45 10.24 13.12 13.82
CA ARG A 45 9.02 13.26 13.02
C ARG A 45 8.92 14.63 12.35
N GLY A 46 10.06 15.33 12.26
CA GLY A 46 10.19 16.60 11.58
C GLY A 46 9.86 16.52 10.09
N ILE A 47 9.64 17.70 9.50
CA ILE A 47 9.36 17.88 8.06
C ILE A 47 10.66 18.10 7.29
N GLU A 48 11.70 18.53 7.98
CA GLU A 48 13.04 18.75 7.45
C GLU A 48 13.83 17.42 7.42
N PRO A 49 14.72 17.22 6.42
CA PRO A 49 15.63 16.08 6.38
C PRO A 49 16.76 16.23 7.42
N HIS A 50 17.21 15.12 8.00
CA HIS A 50 18.35 15.09 8.95
C HIS A 50 19.70 15.01 8.20
N LEU A 51 19.94 15.95 7.29
CA LEU A 51 21.06 15.90 6.35
C LEU A 51 22.06 17.02 6.61
N ASN A 52 23.31 16.66 6.93
CA ASN A 52 24.40 17.63 6.94
C ASN A 52 24.90 17.83 5.49
N PRO A 53 24.85 19.06 4.93
CA PRO A 53 25.37 19.35 3.60
C PRO A 53 26.91 19.30 3.51
N GLU A 54 27.64 19.08 4.59
CA GLU A 54 29.09 18.87 4.53
C GLU A 54 29.44 17.51 3.91
N GLY A 55 30.44 17.47 3.03
CA GLY A 55 30.92 16.22 2.43
C GLY A 55 31.39 16.41 1.00
N GLU A 56 32.45 15.69 0.64
CA GLU A 56 33.02 15.69 -0.70
C GLU A 56 32.23 14.77 -1.63
N LEU A 57 32.25 15.06 -2.93
CA LEU A 57 31.78 14.14 -3.95
C LEU A 57 32.95 13.24 -4.37
N LEU A 58 32.92 11.99 -3.91
CA LEU A 58 33.97 11.00 -4.17
C LEU A 58 33.84 10.39 -5.56
N LEU A 59 34.96 10.30 -6.27
CA LEU A 59 35.13 9.55 -7.50
C LEU A 59 35.31 8.05 -7.22
N PRO A 60 34.95 7.15 -8.16
CA PRO A 60 35.05 5.70 -7.97
C PRO A 60 36.40 5.17 -7.45
N HIS A 61 37.51 5.79 -7.85
CA HIS A 61 38.85 5.39 -7.43
C HIS A 61 39.22 5.86 -6.02
N GLU A 62 38.50 6.85 -5.46
CA GLU A 62 38.81 7.44 -4.15
C GLU A 62 38.25 6.65 -2.96
N PHE A 63 37.32 5.73 -3.22
CA PHE A 63 36.75 4.83 -2.22
C PHE A 63 37.01 3.35 -2.49
N GLY A 64 37.57 2.99 -3.66
CA GLY A 64 38.03 1.64 -3.97
C GLY A 64 39.29 1.26 -3.19
N GLY A 65 39.20 1.15 -1.86
CA GLY A 65 40.32 0.83 -0.96
C GLY A 65 40.40 1.68 0.31
N SER A 66 39.46 2.60 0.53
CA SER A 66 39.39 3.41 1.76
C SER A 66 38.82 2.63 2.95
N SER A 67 38.92 3.21 4.16
CA SER A 67 38.11 2.74 5.29
C SER A 67 36.62 2.83 4.95
N LYS A 68 35.79 2.01 5.62
CA LYS A 68 34.33 2.02 5.40
C LYS A 68 33.68 3.36 5.75
N GLU A 69 34.27 4.13 6.66
CA GLU A 69 33.72 5.41 7.12
C GLU A 69 33.74 6.50 6.04
N LYS A 70 34.82 6.59 5.26
CA LYS A 70 34.97 7.62 4.21
C LYS A 70 33.82 7.62 3.18
N PRO A 71 33.48 6.49 2.52
CA PRO A 71 32.38 6.47 1.57
C PRO A 71 31.02 6.68 2.22
N GLU A 72 30.85 6.38 3.51
CA GLU A 72 29.56 6.55 4.20
C GLU A 72 29.21 8.00 4.50
N SER A 73 30.19 8.80 4.95
CA SER A 73 29.99 10.21 5.30
C SER A 73 30.15 11.19 4.14
N ASN A 74 30.40 10.70 2.92
CA ASN A 74 30.60 11.52 1.74
C ASN A 74 29.67 11.07 0.60
N TRP A 75 29.45 11.96 -0.36
CA TRP A 75 28.63 11.66 -1.53
C TRP A 75 29.38 10.75 -2.48
N ARG A 76 28.71 9.72 -2.99
CA ARG A 76 29.25 8.85 -4.03
C ARG A 76 28.19 8.46 -5.04
N TYR A 77 28.61 8.20 -6.27
CA TYR A 77 27.72 7.74 -7.32
C TYR A 77 27.22 6.31 -7.05
N TYR A 78 25.93 6.10 -7.25
CA TYR A 78 25.26 4.81 -7.22
C TYR A 78 24.37 4.67 -8.46
N ILE A 79 24.43 3.49 -9.07
CA ILE A 79 23.49 3.06 -10.10
C ILE A 79 22.88 1.74 -9.64
N SER A 80 21.56 1.61 -9.80
CA SER A 80 20.87 0.35 -9.52
C SER A 80 21.55 -0.80 -10.26
N GLY A 81 21.88 -1.87 -9.52
CA GLY A 81 22.39 -3.12 -10.10
C GLY A 81 21.31 -3.92 -10.82
N GLU A 82 20.04 -3.54 -10.70
CA GLU A 82 18.88 -4.25 -11.21
C GLU A 82 18.30 -3.56 -12.46
N LEU A 83 19.16 -3.03 -13.34
CA LEU A 83 18.76 -2.32 -14.57
C LEU A 83 17.80 -3.12 -15.48
N TYR A 84 17.84 -4.45 -15.38
CA TYR A 84 17.03 -5.39 -16.16
C TYR A 84 15.86 -6.00 -15.36
N ALA A 85 15.74 -5.72 -14.06
CA ALA A 85 14.57 -6.13 -13.31
C ALA A 85 13.36 -5.33 -13.78
N PHE A 86 12.18 -5.96 -13.73
CA PHE A 86 10.93 -5.34 -14.18
C PHE A 86 10.68 -3.97 -13.51
N TYR A 87 10.99 -3.86 -12.21
CA TYR A 87 10.79 -2.65 -11.41
C TYR A 87 12.06 -1.80 -11.21
N LYS A 88 13.22 -2.22 -11.74
CA LYS A 88 14.53 -1.53 -11.62
C LYS A 88 14.83 -0.99 -10.23
N TYR A 89 14.71 -1.85 -9.23
CA TYR A 89 14.81 -1.49 -7.81
C TYR A 89 16.16 -0.87 -7.42
N ASN A 90 16.13 0.11 -6.53
CA ASN A 90 17.31 0.69 -5.90
C ASN A 90 17.68 -0.10 -4.62
N ALA A 91 18.53 -1.12 -4.79
CA ALA A 91 19.09 -1.93 -3.71
C ALA A 91 20.39 -1.32 -3.14
N HIS A 92 20.38 -0.97 -1.85
CA HIS A 92 21.50 -0.28 -1.18
C HIS A 92 22.11 -1.08 -0.02
N ASN A 93 21.57 -2.27 0.28
CA ASN A 93 22.04 -3.17 1.34
C ASN A 93 23.54 -3.54 1.26
N LYS A 94 24.17 -3.37 0.08
CA LYS A 94 25.61 -3.59 -0.11
C LYS A 94 26.44 -2.30 -0.09
N LEU A 95 25.80 -1.13 -0.08
CA LEU A 95 26.48 0.16 -0.18
C LEU A 95 26.92 0.71 1.17
N PHE A 96 26.13 0.45 2.21
CA PHE A 96 26.32 0.99 3.56
C PHE A 96 26.46 -0.16 4.55
N SER A 97 27.21 0.04 5.63
CA SER A 97 27.21 -0.88 6.77
C SER A 97 25.86 -0.86 7.50
N ASN A 98 25.56 -1.93 8.24
CA ASN A 98 24.35 -2.02 9.07
C ASN A 98 24.69 -2.04 10.57
N ASP A 99 25.85 -1.49 10.97
CA ASP A 99 26.37 -1.53 12.34
C ASP A 99 25.87 -0.38 13.23
N LYS A 100 25.32 0.69 12.63
CA LYS A 100 24.85 1.88 13.33
C LYS A 100 23.52 2.36 12.78
N ASN A 101 22.77 3.04 13.64
CA ASN A 101 21.57 3.77 13.27
C ASN A 101 21.94 4.96 12.38
N LYS A 102 21.36 5.02 11.18
CA LYS A 102 21.60 6.09 10.20
C LYS A 102 20.46 6.26 9.22
N TYR A 103 20.34 7.50 8.74
CA TYR A 103 19.59 7.84 7.55
C TYR A 103 20.47 7.66 6.31
N LEU A 104 19.87 7.14 5.25
CA LEU A 104 20.48 7.01 3.93
C LEU A 104 19.81 8.02 3.01
N TYR A 105 20.63 8.81 2.33
CA TYR A 105 20.17 9.84 1.41
C TYR A 105 20.51 9.44 -0.02
N PHE A 106 19.57 9.68 -0.91
CA PHE A 106 19.71 9.51 -2.34
C PHE A 106 19.25 10.81 -3.00
N VAL A 107 20.12 11.43 -3.78
CA VAL A 107 19.80 12.65 -4.52
C VAL A 107 20.04 12.45 -6.01
N ASN A 108 19.13 12.96 -6.82
CA ASN A 108 19.25 13.02 -8.27
C ASN A 108 18.59 14.30 -8.82
N SER A 109 18.77 14.56 -10.11
CA SER A 109 18.12 15.67 -10.82
C SER A 109 17.22 15.16 -11.93
N VAL A 110 16.16 15.92 -12.21
CA VAL A 110 15.29 15.74 -13.37
C VAL A 110 15.20 17.07 -14.11
N TYR A 111 15.68 17.07 -15.34
CA TYR A 111 15.62 18.24 -16.22
C TYR A 111 14.36 18.23 -17.07
N CYS A 112 13.59 19.30 -17.04
CA CYS A 112 12.42 19.51 -17.89
C CYS A 112 12.69 20.66 -18.88
N THR A 113 12.39 20.47 -20.17
CA THR A 113 12.56 21.54 -21.17
C THR A 113 11.49 22.63 -21.12
N LYS A 114 10.43 22.38 -20.36
CA LYS A 114 9.33 23.31 -20.07
C LYS A 114 8.67 22.93 -18.74
N PRO A 115 7.96 23.85 -18.08
CA PRO A 115 7.18 23.52 -16.89
C PRO A 115 6.09 22.50 -17.26
N GLN A 116 5.92 21.47 -16.44
CA GLN A 116 4.91 20.43 -16.68
C GLN A 116 4.58 19.64 -15.41
N ASP A 117 3.38 19.07 -15.36
CA ASP A 117 2.99 18.15 -14.29
C ASP A 117 3.56 16.76 -14.55
N ILE A 118 4.17 16.18 -13.52
CA ILE A 118 4.72 14.82 -13.52
C ILE A 118 3.95 13.98 -12.52
N VAL A 119 3.40 12.85 -12.96
CA VAL A 119 2.91 11.80 -12.08
C VAL A 119 4.11 11.02 -11.54
N VAL A 120 4.21 10.98 -10.23
CA VAL A 120 5.22 10.24 -9.48
C VAL A 120 4.58 8.99 -8.91
N HIS A 121 5.11 7.84 -9.30
CA HIS A 121 4.78 6.55 -8.71
C HIS A 121 5.96 6.08 -7.86
N PHE A 122 5.69 5.89 -6.58
CA PHE A 122 6.63 5.38 -5.61
C PHE A 122 6.19 3.99 -5.14
N HIS A 123 7.13 3.06 -5.05
CA HIS A 123 6.87 1.78 -4.40
C HIS A 123 8.13 1.19 -3.74
N THR A 124 7.92 0.43 -2.68
CA THR A 124 8.91 -0.38 -1.99
C THR A 124 8.59 -1.86 -2.18
N LEU A 125 9.61 -2.71 -2.29
CA LEU A 125 9.39 -4.16 -2.36
C LEU A 125 8.89 -4.75 -1.03
N GLN A 126 9.29 -4.14 0.08
CA GLN A 126 8.73 -4.41 1.39
C GLN A 126 8.41 -3.07 2.05
N PRO A 127 7.30 -2.96 2.80
CA PRO A 127 6.96 -1.73 3.49
C PRO A 127 8.17 -1.24 4.29
N THR A 128 8.72 -0.09 3.90
CA THR A 128 9.83 0.54 4.61
C THR A 128 9.66 2.05 4.77
N PRO A 129 10.08 2.64 5.90
CA PRO A 129 10.00 4.09 6.12
C PRO A 129 10.89 4.85 5.14
N ILE A 130 10.28 5.85 4.50
CA ILE A 130 10.92 6.65 3.45
C ILE A 130 10.26 8.02 3.36
N ARG A 131 11.08 9.03 3.09
CA ARG A 131 10.64 10.41 2.89
C ARG A 131 11.19 10.91 1.56
N ILE A 132 10.38 11.67 0.85
CA ILE A 132 10.74 12.21 -0.47
C ILE A 132 10.45 13.71 -0.48
N TRP A 133 11.46 14.46 -0.89
CA TRP A 133 11.34 15.90 -1.16
C TRP A 133 11.61 16.18 -2.62
N ILE A 134 10.83 17.10 -3.20
CA ILE A 134 11.06 17.63 -4.55
C ILE A 134 11.18 19.14 -4.44
N ASN A 135 12.32 19.69 -4.87
CA ASN A 135 12.65 21.12 -4.78
C ASN A 135 12.43 21.72 -3.38
N GLY A 136 12.74 20.97 -2.32
CA GLY A 136 12.60 21.43 -0.94
C GLY A 136 11.25 21.17 -0.30
N ASN A 137 10.25 20.74 -1.06
CA ASN A 137 8.93 20.43 -0.53
C ASN A 137 8.86 18.94 -0.16
N LEU A 138 8.44 18.61 1.07
CA LEU A 138 8.14 17.24 1.46
C LEU A 138 6.88 16.78 0.73
N VAL A 139 7.02 15.83 -0.20
CA VAL A 139 5.92 15.38 -1.07
C VAL A 139 5.37 14.01 -0.68
N PHE A 140 6.17 13.23 0.04
CA PHE A 140 5.80 11.91 0.53
C PHE A 140 6.53 11.63 1.83
N THR A 141 5.84 11.00 2.77
CA THR A 141 6.46 10.46 3.99
C THR A 141 5.74 9.21 4.46
N SER A 142 6.51 8.27 4.99
CA SER A 142 6.06 7.17 5.85
C SER A 142 7.00 7.09 7.06
N ASN A 143 6.63 6.33 8.10
CA ASN A 143 7.41 6.21 9.32
C ASN A 143 7.37 4.77 9.86
N PRO A 144 8.24 4.38 10.83
CA PRO A 144 8.29 3.01 11.35
C PRO A 144 6.96 2.46 11.89
N ASN A 145 6.06 3.33 12.38
CA ASN A 145 4.75 2.93 12.94
C ASN A 145 3.59 3.15 11.95
N TYR A 146 3.87 3.63 10.74
CA TYR A 146 2.89 3.83 9.67
C TYR A 146 3.62 3.76 8.33
N VAL A 147 3.73 2.53 7.81
CA VAL A 147 4.52 2.25 6.62
C VAL A 147 3.61 2.16 5.40
N ILE A 148 3.97 2.89 4.36
CA ILE A 148 3.25 2.95 3.10
C ILE A 148 4.09 2.25 2.04
N GLU A 149 3.55 1.19 1.45
CA GLU A 149 4.28 0.35 0.48
C GLU A 149 4.35 0.99 -0.91
N LYS A 150 3.25 1.62 -1.34
CA LYS A 150 3.09 2.17 -2.70
C LYS A 150 2.28 3.45 -2.67
N ALA A 151 2.53 4.32 -3.63
CA ALA A 151 1.95 5.66 -3.64
C ALA A 151 2.00 6.33 -5.01
N PHE A 152 0.93 7.05 -5.31
CA PHE A 152 0.86 7.99 -6.40
C PHE A 152 0.66 9.41 -5.87
N PHE A 153 1.35 10.36 -6.49
CA PHE A 153 1.12 11.79 -6.33
C PHE A 153 1.57 12.50 -7.62
N MET A 154 1.19 13.75 -7.78
CA MET A 154 1.56 14.58 -8.91
C MET A 154 2.28 15.82 -8.42
N TYR A 155 3.29 16.27 -9.16
CA TYR A 155 4.06 17.45 -8.81
C TYR A 155 4.31 18.29 -10.07
N HIS A 156 4.20 19.61 -9.93
CA HIS A 156 4.50 20.57 -10.99
C HIS A 156 6.01 20.80 -11.08
N PHE A 157 6.66 20.23 -12.08
CA PHE A 157 8.09 20.40 -12.30
C PHE A 157 8.33 21.72 -13.04
N ASN A 158 9.33 22.45 -12.57
CA ASN A 158 9.78 23.70 -13.19
C ASN A 158 10.56 23.40 -14.48
N GLU A 159 10.62 24.38 -15.38
CA GLU A 159 11.64 24.37 -16.44
C GLU A 159 13.04 24.34 -15.84
N GLY A 160 13.93 23.55 -16.43
CA GLY A 160 15.27 23.33 -15.92
C GLY A 160 15.35 22.19 -14.90
N GLN A 161 16.25 22.33 -13.92
CA GLN A 161 16.58 21.27 -12.98
C GLN A 161 15.63 21.20 -11.80
N ASN A 162 15.08 20.01 -11.56
CA ASN A 162 14.27 19.67 -10.40
C ASN A 162 15.02 18.64 -9.55
N ILE A 163 15.26 18.98 -8.28
CA ILE A 163 16.04 18.14 -7.36
C ILE A 163 15.10 17.25 -6.57
N ILE A 164 15.41 15.95 -6.58
CA ILE A 164 14.69 14.95 -5.80
C ILE A 164 15.64 14.42 -4.74
N LEU A 165 15.22 14.50 -3.49
CA LEU A 165 15.91 13.95 -2.33
C LEU A 165 15.04 12.84 -1.75
N VAL A 166 15.62 11.66 -1.59
CA VAL A 166 15.01 10.54 -0.87
C VAL A 166 15.83 10.31 0.39
N GLU A 167 15.13 10.18 1.51
CA GLU A 167 15.71 9.74 2.78
C GLU A 167 15.08 8.42 3.20
N ARG A 168 15.91 7.50 3.65
CA ARG A 168 15.50 6.17 4.10
C ARG A 168 16.17 5.84 5.42
N LEU A 169 15.48 5.12 6.30
CA LEU A 169 16.08 4.49 7.47
C LEU A 169 16.89 3.24 7.06
N SER A 170 18.15 3.12 7.51
CA SER A 170 18.99 1.95 7.14
C SER A 170 18.62 0.69 7.90
N TRP A 171 18.41 0.81 9.22
CA TRP A 171 18.02 -0.25 10.15
C TRP A 171 18.03 0.31 11.57
N SER A 172 17.16 -0.21 12.45
CA SER A 172 17.18 0.04 13.89
C SER A 172 17.00 -1.28 14.62
N LYS A 173 17.97 -1.66 15.45
CA LYS A 173 17.91 -2.89 16.26
C LYS A 173 16.66 -2.98 17.14
N ASP A 174 16.17 -1.84 17.58
CA ASP A 174 15.12 -1.74 18.59
C ASP A 174 13.73 -1.49 17.99
N THR A 175 13.64 -1.13 16.70
CA THR A 175 12.36 -0.75 16.07
C THR A 175 12.07 -1.45 14.74
N MET A 176 13.05 -2.10 14.08
CA MET A 176 12.82 -2.79 12.81
C MET A 176 13.67 -4.08 12.67
N PRO A 177 13.11 -5.20 12.22
CA PRO A 177 13.91 -6.36 11.84
C PRO A 177 14.86 -6.00 10.68
N PRO A 178 16.09 -6.55 10.63
CA PRO A 178 16.99 -6.36 9.50
C PRO A 178 16.42 -7.10 8.29
N MET A 179 15.66 -6.39 7.44
CA MET A 179 15.05 -7.01 6.28
C MET A 179 16.01 -7.02 5.09
N GLY A 180 16.24 -8.19 4.51
CA GLY A 180 17.21 -8.39 3.43
C GLY A 180 16.81 -7.82 2.05
N LEU A 181 15.61 -7.23 1.92
CA LEU A 181 15.01 -6.78 0.65
C LEU A 181 14.70 -5.28 0.65
N ASP A 182 15.64 -4.49 1.19
CA ASP A 182 15.56 -3.05 1.31
C ASP A 182 15.71 -2.32 -0.04
N THR A 183 14.60 -2.23 -0.77
CA THR A 183 14.56 -1.62 -2.10
C THR A 183 13.40 -0.66 -2.26
N PHE A 184 13.58 0.32 -3.14
CA PHE A 184 12.53 1.23 -3.57
C PHE A 184 12.70 1.57 -5.05
N ALA A 185 11.63 2.01 -5.68
CA ALA A 185 11.64 2.55 -7.04
C ALA A 185 10.73 3.77 -7.14
N ILE A 186 11.16 4.71 -7.97
CA ILE A 186 10.43 5.94 -8.29
C ILE A 186 10.33 6.01 -9.81
N ASP A 187 9.10 5.91 -10.32
CA ASP A 187 8.78 6.14 -11.72
C ASP A 187 8.20 7.55 -11.89
N LEU A 188 8.68 8.26 -12.90
CA LEU A 188 8.20 9.57 -13.29
C LEU A 188 7.57 9.49 -14.67
N LYS A 189 6.38 10.06 -14.83
CA LYS A 189 5.69 10.14 -16.12
C LYS A 189 5.09 11.54 -16.29
N PRO A 190 5.39 12.25 -17.40
CA PRO A 190 4.64 13.43 -17.79
C PRO A 190 3.13 13.16 -17.76
N TYR A 191 2.37 14.00 -17.08
CA TYR A 191 0.91 13.87 -17.02
C TYR A 191 0.29 13.93 -18.43
N SER A 192 0.90 14.71 -19.33
CA SER A 192 0.52 14.76 -20.74
C SER A 192 0.53 13.38 -21.42
N LEU A 193 1.50 12.51 -21.11
CA LEU A 193 1.56 11.13 -21.61
C LEU A 193 0.56 10.20 -20.92
N VAL A 194 0.15 10.52 -19.70
CA VAL A 194 -0.85 9.76 -18.95
C VAL A 194 -2.25 10.00 -19.50
N VAL A 195 -2.59 11.23 -19.88
CA VAL A 195 -3.92 11.58 -20.40
C VAL A 195 -4.04 11.44 -21.93
N ASP A 196 -2.93 11.30 -22.64
CA ASP A 196 -2.93 11.10 -24.09
C ASP A 196 -3.64 9.78 -24.43
N LYS A 197 -4.75 9.86 -25.15
CA LYS A 197 -5.57 8.70 -25.52
C LYS A 197 -4.87 7.74 -26.48
N GLU A 198 -3.85 8.18 -27.21
CA GLU A 198 -3.06 7.31 -28.09
C GLU A 198 -2.02 6.49 -27.30
N PHE A 199 -1.56 6.98 -26.15
CA PHE A 199 -0.60 6.31 -25.27
C PHE A 199 -1.23 5.62 -24.07
N ASN A 200 -2.36 6.15 -23.59
CA ASN A 200 -3.13 5.58 -22.51
C ASN A 200 -3.96 4.42 -23.06
N ASN A 201 -3.42 3.21 -22.96
CA ASN A 201 -4.11 1.94 -23.26
C ASN A 201 -5.27 1.62 -22.28
N GLY A 202 -5.92 2.63 -21.70
CA GLY A 202 -7.08 2.49 -20.81
C GLY A 202 -6.74 2.09 -19.37
N PHE A 203 -5.49 2.27 -18.91
CA PHE A 203 -5.07 1.85 -17.56
C PHE A 203 -5.15 2.95 -16.52
N LEU A 204 -5.01 4.23 -16.89
CA LEU A 204 -5.21 5.36 -15.97
C LEU A 204 -6.54 6.02 -16.34
N ASP A 205 -7.55 5.84 -15.50
CA ASP A 205 -8.90 6.34 -15.74
C ASP A 205 -9.08 7.78 -15.22
N ASP A 206 -10.21 8.40 -15.55
CA ASP A 206 -10.58 9.74 -15.06
C ASP A 206 -10.59 9.81 -13.54
N LYS A 207 -10.79 8.67 -12.88
CA LYS A 207 -10.88 8.55 -11.43
C LYS A 207 -9.53 8.62 -10.74
N PHE A 208 -8.50 8.02 -11.32
CA PHE A 208 -7.12 8.20 -10.86
C PHE A 208 -6.74 9.69 -10.86
N SER A 209 -7.07 10.40 -11.95
CA SER A 209 -6.87 11.85 -12.01
C SER A 209 -7.71 12.55 -10.94
N TRP A 210 -8.99 12.20 -10.80
CA TRP A 210 -9.87 12.76 -9.79
C TRP A 210 -9.30 12.59 -8.37
N ASP A 211 -8.78 11.41 -8.02
CA ASP A 211 -8.16 11.16 -6.70
C ASP A 211 -6.98 12.09 -6.46
N LEU A 212 -6.06 12.23 -7.43
CA LEU A 212 -4.90 13.13 -7.31
C LEU A 212 -5.30 14.59 -7.08
N TYR A 213 -6.39 15.05 -7.72
CA TYR A 213 -6.87 16.42 -7.60
C TYR A 213 -7.82 16.65 -6.42
N ASN A 214 -8.45 15.61 -5.86
CA ASN A 214 -9.56 15.79 -4.91
C ASN A 214 -9.33 15.16 -3.54
N THR A 215 -8.17 14.54 -3.31
CA THR A 215 -7.87 13.92 -2.02
C THR A 215 -6.51 14.34 -1.47
N TYR A 216 -6.38 14.18 -0.17
CA TYR A 216 -5.16 14.38 0.61
C TYR A 216 -4.56 13.02 0.96
N ARG A 217 -3.31 13.08 1.39
CA ARG A 217 -2.66 11.98 2.08
C ARG A 217 -2.54 12.33 3.55
N ILE A 218 -3.10 11.47 4.39
CA ILE A 218 -3.05 11.59 5.85
C ILE A 218 -2.02 10.58 6.35
N VAL A 219 -0.95 11.07 6.99
CA VAL A 219 0.13 10.23 7.52
C VAL A 219 0.17 10.41 9.05
N PRO A 220 -0.45 9.51 9.82
CA PRO A 220 -0.35 9.56 11.27
C PRO A 220 1.03 9.08 11.72
N ASP A 221 1.42 9.47 12.93
CA ASP A 221 2.70 9.03 13.52
C ASP A 221 2.73 7.56 13.93
N ARG A 222 1.54 6.97 14.02
CA ARG A 222 1.26 5.59 14.38
C ARG A 222 -0.21 5.31 14.09
N THR A 223 -0.55 4.05 13.89
CA THR A 223 -1.94 3.60 13.74
C THR A 223 -2.67 3.49 15.07
N VAL A 224 -1.93 3.14 16.14
CA VAL A 224 -2.46 2.96 17.49
C VAL A 224 -1.68 3.84 18.46
N PHE A 225 -2.39 4.74 19.15
CA PHE A 225 -1.86 5.65 20.17
C PHE A 225 -2.20 5.13 21.56
N ASP A 226 -1.25 5.22 22.51
CA ASP A 226 -1.55 4.93 23.91
C ASP A 226 -2.47 6.00 24.52
N ASN A 227 -3.11 5.71 25.66
CA ASN A 227 -3.99 6.65 26.37
C ASN A 227 -3.32 7.99 26.71
N GLU A 228 -2.01 8.01 26.92
CA GLU A 228 -1.25 9.21 27.28
C GLU A 228 -0.70 9.96 26.05
N GLN A 229 -0.84 9.38 24.85
CA GLN A 229 -0.33 9.97 23.62
C GLN A 229 -1.37 10.86 22.95
N ASP A 230 -0.89 11.97 22.41
CA ASP A 230 -1.66 12.84 21.53
C ASP A 230 -1.72 12.22 20.13
N ILE A 231 -2.91 12.31 19.51
CA ILE A 231 -3.08 11.88 18.12
C ILE A 231 -2.36 12.89 17.23
N SER A 232 -1.30 12.44 16.58
CA SER A 232 -0.40 13.31 15.80
C SER A 232 -0.23 12.79 14.38
N LEU A 233 -0.26 13.70 13.41
CA LEU A 233 -0.25 13.38 11.98
C LEU A 233 0.32 14.51 11.13
N LEU A 234 0.55 14.20 9.86
CA LEU A 234 0.87 15.12 8.78
C LEU A 234 -0.17 14.95 7.66
N VAL A 235 -0.58 16.05 7.05
CA VAL A 235 -1.46 16.03 5.87
C VAL A 235 -0.68 16.60 4.69
N LEU A 236 -0.59 15.84 3.61
CA LEU A 236 0.08 16.24 2.36
C LEU A 236 -0.94 16.28 1.21
N PRO A 237 -0.87 17.26 0.29
CA PRO A 237 -1.60 17.19 -0.97
C PRO A 237 -1.18 15.94 -1.77
N LYS A 238 -2.08 15.42 -2.62
CA LYS A 238 -1.67 14.46 -3.67
C LYS A 238 -1.26 15.15 -4.97
N TYR A 239 -1.62 16.42 -5.16
CA TYR A 239 -1.12 17.25 -6.25
C TYR A 239 -0.43 18.50 -5.71
N PHE A 240 0.86 18.65 -6.02
CA PHE A 240 1.70 19.77 -5.61
C PHE A 240 1.89 20.72 -6.80
N LYS A 241 1.13 21.80 -6.83
CA LYS A 241 1.34 22.91 -7.76
C LYS A 241 2.16 23.98 -7.05
N ASP A 242 3.36 24.30 -7.54
CA ASP A 242 4.25 25.34 -7.01
C ASP A 242 4.63 25.23 -5.52
N GLY A 243 4.55 24.03 -4.93
CA GLY A 243 4.79 23.83 -3.49
C GLY A 243 3.68 24.44 -2.60
N ASN A 244 2.50 24.69 -3.16
CA ASN A 244 1.39 25.32 -2.44
C ASN A 244 0.98 24.51 -1.20
N THR A 245 0.84 25.24 -0.09
CA THR A 245 0.10 24.81 1.09
C THR A 245 -1.39 25.10 0.88
N GLU A 246 -2.26 24.19 1.29
CA GLU A 246 -3.71 24.34 1.21
C GLU A 246 -4.29 24.50 2.61
N GLU A 247 -5.30 25.36 2.76
CA GLU A 247 -6.05 25.50 4.02
C GLU A 247 -7.01 24.32 4.20
N ILE A 248 -6.92 23.66 5.35
CA ILE A 248 -7.66 22.44 5.67
C ILE A 248 -8.28 22.53 7.06
N CYS A 249 -9.41 21.84 7.25
CA CYS A 249 -9.97 21.48 8.54
C CYS A 249 -9.69 20.01 8.80
N VAL A 250 -9.14 19.68 9.96
CA VAL A 250 -8.91 18.30 10.40
C VAL A 250 -9.77 18.03 11.62
N SER A 251 -10.60 17.00 11.55
CA SER A 251 -11.52 16.59 12.61
C SER A 251 -11.23 15.18 13.09
N VAL A 252 -11.28 14.98 14.41
CA VAL A 252 -11.23 13.68 15.08
C VAL A 252 -12.65 13.32 15.49
N ILE A 253 -13.17 12.23 14.93
CA ILE A 253 -14.58 11.82 15.08
C ILE A 253 -14.62 10.46 15.77
N ASN A 254 -15.38 10.33 16.85
CA ASN A 254 -15.54 9.06 17.55
C ASN A 254 -16.53 8.13 16.85
N SER A 255 -16.68 6.89 17.32
CA SER A 255 -17.62 5.91 16.78
C SER A 255 -19.10 6.26 16.98
N LYS A 256 -19.44 7.29 17.78
CA LYS A 256 -20.79 7.85 17.88
C LYS A 256 -21.09 8.88 16.78
N GLY A 257 -20.09 9.26 15.98
CA GLY A 257 -20.20 10.32 14.98
C GLY A 257 -20.01 11.73 15.57
N GLU A 258 -19.54 11.86 16.81
CA GLU A 258 -19.30 13.15 17.46
C GLU A 258 -17.88 13.62 17.15
N VAL A 259 -17.74 14.89 16.76
CA VAL A 259 -16.43 15.54 16.61
C VAL A 259 -15.87 15.81 18.01
N VAL A 260 -14.88 15.03 18.44
CA VAL A 260 -14.25 15.16 19.76
C VAL A 260 -13.13 16.21 19.78
N SER A 261 -12.54 16.49 18.62
CA SER A 261 -11.56 17.56 18.45
C SER A 261 -11.49 17.98 16.98
N SER A 262 -11.15 19.23 16.71
CA SER A 262 -10.90 19.70 15.34
C SER A 262 -9.98 20.92 15.34
N CYS A 263 -9.29 21.15 14.24
CA CYS A 263 -8.50 22.36 14.03
C CYS A 263 -8.46 22.76 12.56
N ASN A 264 -8.37 24.07 12.32
CA ASN A 264 -8.05 24.62 11.01
C ASN A 264 -6.55 24.86 10.93
N THR A 265 -5.93 24.43 9.84
CA THR A 265 -4.49 24.54 9.63
C THR A 265 -4.20 24.53 8.13
N THR A 266 -2.93 24.36 7.77
CA THR A 266 -2.51 24.14 6.39
C THR A 266 -1.90 22.76 6.22
N THR A 267 -1.93 22.24 5.00
CA THR A 267 -1.14 21.07 4.62
C THR A 267 0.36 21.28 4.87
N SER A 268 1.12 20.19 4.88
CA SER A 268 2.57 20.17 5.09
C SER A 268 3.00 20.77 6.44
N LYS A 269 2.15 20.64 7.47
CA LYS A 269 2.48 20.97 8.87
C LYS A 269 2.10 19.85 9.80
N LYS A 270 2.87 19.72 10.88
CA LYS A 270 2.57 18.77 11.94
C LYS A 270 1.31 19.18 12.70
N ILE A 271 0.41 18.24 12.88
CA ILE A 271 -0.86 18.43 13.61
C ILE A 271 -0.86 17.49 14.80
N SER A 272 -1.30 17.98 15.96
CA SER A 272 -1.43 17.18 17.18
C SER A 272 -2.75 17.50 17.88
N PHE A 273 -3.47 16.47 18.30
CA PHE A 273 -4.73 16.54 19.02
C PHE A 273 -4.56 15.93 20.40
N ARG A 274 -4.70 16.76 21.42
CA ARG A 274 -4.78 16.32 22.80
C ARG A 274 -6.22 16.00 23.15
N LEU A 275 -6.46 14.76 23.57
CA LEU A 275 -7.78 14.27 23.98
C LEU A 275 -7.78 13.94 25.48
N ASP A 276 -8.93 14.07 26.11
CA ASP A 276 -9.12 13.65 27.50
C ASP A 276 -8.84 12.15 27.65
N LYS A 277 -8.33 11.73 28.81
CA LYS A 277 -7.88 10.34 29.06
C LYS A 277 -9.01 9.31 28.93
N ASP A 278 -10.25 9.72 29.18
CA ASP A 278 -11.41 8.83 29.12
C ASP A 278 -11.91 8.61 27.67
N ILE A 279 -11.43 9.41 26.71
CA ILE A 279 -11.81 9.32 25.29
C ILE A 279 -10.90 8.31 24.59
N LYS A 280 -11.41 7.10 24.36
CA LYS A 280 -10.67 5.96 23.80
C LYS A 280 -11.49 5.19 22.76
N GLY A 281 -10.83 4.26 22.08
CA GLY A 281 -11.41 3.44 21.00
C GLY A 281 -10.90 3.87 19.64
N THR A 282 -11.67 3.57 18.60
CA THR A 282 -11.32 3.92 17.22
C THR A 282 -11.89 5.27 16.83
N PHE A 283 -11.07 6.07 16.14
CA PHE A 283 -11.43 7.40 15.65
C PHE A 283 -11.28 7.47 14.14
N LEU A 284 -12.23 8.16 13.51
CA LEU A 284 -12.15 8.61 12.13
C LEU A 284 -11.47 9.98 12.11
N LEU A 285 -10.32 10.07 11.43
CA LEU A 285 -9.67 11.33 11.11
C LEU A 285 -10.16 11.79 9.74
N LYS A 286 -10.90 12.90 9.73
CA LYS A 286 -11.45 13.49 8.52
C LYS A 286 -10.72 14.80 8.20
N VAL A 287 -10.25 14.93 6.97
CA VAL A 287 -9.60 16.13 6.45
C VAL A 287 -10.46 16.70 5.33
N GLU A 288 -10.77 17.99 5.41
CA GLU A 288 -11.57 18.70 4.42
C GLU A 288 -10.84 19.98 3.99
N GLY A 289 -10.77 20.23 2.68
CA GLY A 289 -10.28 21.50 2.16
C GLY A 289 -11.25 22.63 2.52
N ILE A 290 -10.74 23.79 2.97
CA ILE A 290 -11.61 24.92 3.36
C ILE A 290 -12.17 25.62 2.11
N CYS A 291 -11.35 25.75 1.07
CA CYS A 291 -11.71 26.46 -0.17
C CYS A 291 -12.04 25.52 -1.33
N GLU A 292 -11.79 24.21 -1.16
CA GLU A 292 -11.87 23.21 -2.21
C GLU A 292 -12.72 22.03 -1.75
N SER A 293 -13.38 21.33 -2.67
CA SER A 293 -14.18 20.13 -2.37
C SER A 293 -13.33 18.90 -2.01
N LYS A 294 -12.05 19.08 -1.70
CA LYS A 294 -11.14 17.98 -1.37
C LYS A 294 -11.47 17.41 -0.01
N ASN A 295 -11.44 16.08 0.10
CA ASN A 295 -11.61 15.42 1.39
C ASN A 295 -10.86 14.08 1.43
N SER A 296 -10.51 13.66 2.64
CA SER A 296 -9.90 12.34 2.89
C SER A 296 -10.14 11.89 4.30
N GLU A 297 -10.15 10.58 4.48
CA GLU A 297 -10.50 9.92 5.72
C GLU A 297 -9.53 8.77 5.99
N ILE A 298 -9.09 8.64 7.24
CA ILE A 298 -8.38 7.47 7.75
C ILE A 298 -8.85 7.14 9.16
N TYR A 299 -8.61 5.92 9.61
CA TYR A 299 -8.88 5.46 10.96
C TYR A 299 -7.59 5.35 11.77
N VAL A 300 -7.67 5.72 13.04
CA VAL A 300 -6.62 5.54 14.06
C VAL A 300 -7.26 5.00 15.34
N TYR A 301 -6.49 4.29 16.16
CA TYR A 301 -6.94 3.84 17.47
C TYR A 301 -6.26 4.63 18.58
N ARG A 302 -6.96 4.93 19.68
CA ARG A 302 -6.35 5.43 20.91
C ARG A 302 -6.83 4.62 22.11
N GLY A 303 -5.90 4.01 22.83
CA GLY A 303 -6.16 3.23 24.03
C GLY A 303 -5.26 2.01 24.17
N ASN A 304 -5.49 1.19 25.19
CA ASN A 304 -4.82 -0.11 25.29
C ASN A 304 -5.45 -1.08 24.30
N PHE A 305 -4.90 -1.13 23.09
CA PHE A 305 -5.47 -1.89 21.97
C PHE A 305 -5.75 -3.35 22.31
N GLU A 306 -4.83 -4.06 22.95
CA GLU A 306 -5.01 -5.48 23.28
C GLU A 306 -6.14 -5.71 24.30
N GLU A 307 -6.12 -4.96 25.41
CA GLU A 307 -7.11 -5.14 26.47
C GLU A 307 -8.52 -4.72 26.03
N GLU A 308 -8.61 -3.63 25.28
CA GLU A 308 -9.89 -3.05 24.87
C GLU A 308 -10.52 -3.80 23.70
N THR A 309 -9.75 -4.24 22.71
CA THR A 309 -10.28 -5.09 21.64
C THR A 309 -10.67 -6.48 22.15
N GLU A 310 -9.98 -7.03 23.15
CA GLU A 310 -10.45 -8.22 23.89
C GLU A 310 -11.78 -7.95 24.60
N SER A 311 -11.95 -6.76 25.21
CA SER A 311 -13.24 -6.39 25.80
C SER A 311 -14.36 -6.27 24.75
N LEU A 312 -14.06 -5.76 23.56
CA LEU A 312 -15.02 -5.70 22.44
C LEU A 312 -15.44 -7.11 21.99
N VAL A 313 -14.52 -8.07 21.94
CA VAL A 313 -14.83 -9.48 21.65
C VAL A 313 -15.76 -10.06 22.72
N ARG A 314 -15.47 -9.84 24.00
CA ARG A 314 -16.34 -10.32 25.09
C ARG A 314 -17.75 -9.73 25.01
N LEU A 315 -17.86 -8.42 24.74
CA LEU A 315 -19.15 -7.77 24.53
C LEU A 315 -19.90 -8.37 23.33
N ALA A 316 -19.20 -8.72 22.26
CA ALA A 316 -19.81 -9.39 21.11
C ALA A 316 -20.33 -10.79 21.46
N GLU A 317 -19.60 -11.55 22.30
CA GLU A 317 -20.01 -12.89 22.75
C GLU A 317 -21.22 -12.87 23.69
N GLU A 318 -21.38 -11.80 24.48
CA GLU A 318 -22.54 -11.59 25.36
C GLU A 318 -23.82 -11.21 24.59
N ARG A 319 -23.69 -10.82 23.32
CA ARG A 319 -24.81 -10.44 22.45
C ARG A 319 -25.37 -11.65 21.70
N ASP A 320 -26.55 -12.09 22.09
CA ASP A 320 -27.31 -13.15 21.40
C ASP A 320 -27.87 -12.74 20.02
N ASP A 321 -27.88 -11.44 19.71
CA ASP A 321 -28.34 -10.87 18.46
C ASP A 321 -27.24 -10.81 17.38
N LEU A 322 -26.03 -11.30 17.65
CA LEU A 322 -24.95 -11.35 16.68
C LEU A 322 -24.77 -12.74 16.06
N SER A 323 -24.42 -12.76 14.77
CA SER A 323 -23.94 -13.98 14.11
C SER A 323 -22.54 -14.36 14.58
N GLU A 324 -22.22 -15.67 14.54
CA GLU A 324 -20.88 -16.17 14.89
C GLU A 324 -19.78 -15.59 14.00
N ASP A 325 -20.13 -15.19 12.77
CA ASP A 325 -19.18 -14.60 11.83
C ASP A 325 -18.70 -13.21 12.30
N VAL A 326 -19.55 -12.41 12.95
CA VAL A 326 -19.16 -11.13 13.54
C VAL A 326 -18.15 -11.37 14.67
N ILE A 327 -18.44 -12.32 15.57
CA ILE A 327 -17.54 -12.67 16.68
C ILE A 327 -16.21 -13.20 16.15
N ARG A 328 -16.25 -14.10 15.16
CA ARG A 328 -15.04 -14.65 14.52
C ARG A 328 -14.22 -13.56 13.84
N THR A 329 -14.87 -12.60 13.20
CA THR A 329 -14.22 -11.43 12.59
C THR A 329 -13.45 -10.64 13.62
N LEU A 330 -14.07 -10.26 14.74
CA LEU A 330 -13.40 -9.50 15.80
C LEU A 330 -12.21 -10.25 16.42
N LYS A 331 -12.36 -11.57 16.63
CA LYS A 331 -11.25 -12.42 17.11
C LYS A 331 -10.10 -12.48 16.11
N GLY A 332 -10.42 -12.64 14.83
CA GLY A 332 -9.45 -12.66 13.75
C GLY A 332 -8.69 -11.35 13.62
N LEU A 333 -9.40 -10.21 13.58
CA LEU A 333 -8.81 -8.87 13.51
C LEU A 333 -7.79 -8.62 14.63
N ARG A 334 -8.10 -9.05 15.86
CA ARG A 334 -7.19 -8.92 17.01
C ARG A 334 -5.94 -9.79 16.90
N ALA A 335 -6.06 -10.94 16.26
CA ALA A 335 -4.96 -11.90 16.12
C ALA A 335 -3.88 -11.45 15.12
N ILE A 336 -4.11 -10.36 14.39
CA ILE A 336 -3.19 -9.87 13.35
C ILE A 336 -2.13 -8.92 13.92
N PRO A 337 -2.44 -7.72 14.44
CA PRO A 337 -1.42 -6.72 14.70
C PRO A 337 -0.64 -6.98 15.98
N ASP A 338 0.70 -6.97 15.88
CA ASP A 338 1.57 -6.67 17.01
C ASP A 338 1.84 -5.16 17.00
N VAL A 339 1.03 -4.44 17.78
CA VAL A 339 1.07 -2.97 17.84
C VAL A 339 2.44 -2.45 18.31
N GLY A 340 3.18 -3.20 19.12
CA GLY A 340 4.47 -2.78 19.63
C GLY A 340 5.57 -2.75 18.56
N THR A 341 5.48 -3.64 17.58
CA THR A 341 6.49 -3.80 16.52
C THR A 341 6.00 -3.37 15.13
N ASN A 342 4.70 -3.08 15.00
CA ASN A 342 4.04 -2.80 13.72
C ASN A 342 4.13 -3.98 12.71
N LEU A 343 4.33 -5.19 13.24
CA LEU A 343 4.39 -6.43 12.48
C LEU A 343 3.08 -7.22 12.62
N ILE A 344 2.92 -8.20 11.75
CA ILE A 344 1.92 -9.25 11.92
C ILE A 344 2.40 -10.20 13.04
N LYS A 345 1.55 -10.46 14.03
CA LYS A 345 1.80 -11.40 15.14
C LYS A 345 2.27 -12.76 14.62
N GLY A 346 3.47 -13.17 15.05
CA GLY A 346 4.06 -14.45 14.67
C GLY A 346 4.76 -14.46 13.30
N TYR A 347 4.85 -13.31 12.61
CA TYR A 347 5.52 -13.16 11.32
C TYR A 347 6.55 -12.02 11.38
N VAL A 348 7.44 -12.00 10.38
CA VAL A 348 8.42 -10.90 10.16
C VAL A 348 7.93 -9.89 9.11
N GLU A 349 6.62 -9.91 8.84
CA GLU A 349 5.96 -9.07 7.84
C GLU A 349 5.39 -7.82 8.50
N PHE A 350 5.64 -6.65 7.91
CA PHE A 350 5.02 -5.40 8.32
C PHE A 350 3.54 -5.37 7.94
N ILE A 351 2.74 -4.72 8.78
CA ILE A 351 1.39 -4.35 8.41
C ILE A 351 1.45 -3.01 7.69
N ASN A 352 1.10 -3.02 6.40
CA ASN A 352 1.02 -1.80 5.61
C ASN A 352 -0.22 -0.96 5.97
N ASP A 353 -0.25 0.26 5.47
CA ASP A 353 -1.32 1.22 5.71
C ASP A 353 -2.70 0.67 5.30
N VAL A 354 -2.81 0.07 4.11
CA VAL A 354 -4.07 -0.50 3.59
C VAL A 354 -4.68 -1.51 4.57
N MET A 355 -3.85 -2.42 5.07
CA MET A 355 -4.29 -3.47 5.99
C MET A 355 -4.71 -2.90 7.34
N PHE A 356 -3.94 -1.97 7.91
CA PHE A 356 -4.32 -1.30 9.15
C PHE A 356 -5.61 -0.52 9.01
N GLN A 357 -5.80 0.19 7.90
CA GLN A 357 -7.02 0.94 7.65
C GLN A 357 -8.26 0.03 7.61
N LEU A 358 -8.17 -1.15 6.99
CA LEU A 358 -9.25 -2.14 7.01
C LEU A 358 -9.54 -2.66 8.43
N ILE A 359 -8.51 -3.01 9.20
CA ILE A 359 -8.67 -3.50 10.58
C ILE A 359 -9.37 -2.44 11.44
N LEU A 360 -8.88 -1.20 11.40
CA LEU A 360 -9.41 -0.11 12.21
C LEU A 360 -10.79 0.33 11.74
N GLN A 361 -11.06 0.35 10.43
CA GLN A 361 -12.40 0.59 9.91
C GLN A 361 -13.41 -0.41 10.50
N ASN A 362 -13.10 -1.71 10.49
CA ASN A 362 -14.01 -2.71 11.04
C ASN A 362 -14.20 -2.55 12.57
N TYR A 363 -13.17 -2.17 13.33
CA TYR A 363 -13.36 -1.82 14.75
C TYR A 363 -14.24 -0.58 14.93
N TYR A 364 -14.04 0.48 14.15
CA TYR A 364 -14.85 1.69 14.19
C TYR A 364 -16.33 1.38 13.91
N GLU A 365 -16.61 0.56 12.89
CA GLU A 365 -17.96 0.13 12.53
C GLU A 365 -18.62 -0.72 13.62
N PHE A 366 -17.87 -1.65 14.24
CA PHE A 366 -18.38 -2.45 15.34
C PHE A 366 -18.68 -1.59 16.58
N GLU A 367 -17.77 -0.70 16.96
CA GLU A 367 -18.00 0.24 18.06
C GLU A 367 -19.21 1.13 17.78
N ARG A 368 -19.37 1.59 16.53
CA ARG A 368 -20.55 2.35 16.09
C ARG A 368 -21.83 1.53 16.26
N PHE A 369 -21.81 0.27 15.85
CA PHE A 369 -22.92 -0.67 16.02
C PHE A 369 -23.27 -0.90 17.49
N LEU A 370 -22.30 -0.92 18.41
CA LEU A 370 -22.57 -1.08 19.84
C LEU A 370 -23.40 0.06 20.45
N HIS A 371 -23.41 1.25 19.84
CA HIS A 371 -24.28 2.36 20.27
C HIS A 371 -25.74 2.17 19.83
N LEU A 372 -26.02 1.22 18.94
CA LEU A 372 -27.39 0.88 18.55
C LEU A 372 -28.04 -0.02 19.60
N PRO A 373 -29.34 0.18 19.90
CA PRO A 373 -30.06 -0.65 20.85
C PRO A 373 -30.07 -2.12 20.38
N LYS A 374 -30.00 -3.03 21.34
CA LYS A 374 -30.09 -4.47 21.08
C LYS A 374 -31.41 -4.80 20.39
N GLY A 375 -31.33 -5.47 19.24
CA GLY A 375 -32.49 -5.89 18.46
C GLY A 375 -32.94 -7.30 18.80
N ASN A 376 -34.13 -7.69 18.34
CA ASN A 376 -34.61 -9.08 18.44
C ASN A 376 -34.19 -9.95 17.25
N GLU A 377 -33.71 -9.32 16.17
CA GLU A 377 -33.29 -10.01 14.94
C GLU A 377 -31.79 -10.25 14.95
N LYS A 378 -31.40 -11.47 14.55
CA LYS A 378 -30.00 -11.86 14.43
C LYS A 378 -29.31 -11.08 13.31
N LYS A 379 -28.29 -10.30 13.69
CA LYS A 379 -27.47 -9.46 12.83
C LYS A 379 -26.37 -10.27 12.14
N GLN A 380 -26.38 -10.21 10.83
CA GLN A 380 -25.38 -10.77 9.94
C GLN A 380 -24.20 -9.81 9.81
N ILE A 381 -23.14 -10.27 9.13
CA ILE A 381 -21.87 -9.53 9.01
C ILE A 381 -22.06 -8.09 8.48
N PHE A 382 -22.85 -7.91 7.41
CA PHE A 382 -23.11 -6.59 6.80
C PHE A 382 -24.27 -5.82 7.43
N ASP A 383 -24.87 -6.33 8.50
CA ASP A 383 -25.73 -5.51 9.37
C ASP A 383 -24.90 -4.75 10.43
N VAL A 384 -23.62 -5.12 10.57
CA VAL A 384 -22.66 -4.58 11.56
C VAL A 384 -21.56 -3.79 10.87
N PHE A 385 -20.90 -4.42 9.89
CA PHE A 385 -19.84 -3.83 9.08
C PHE A 385 -20.44 -3.24 7.80
N ASP A 386 -19.83 -2.19 7.27
CA ASP A 386 -20.28 -1.54 6.04
C ASP A 386 -19.87 -2.36 4.81
N SER A 387 -19.74 -1.76 3.63
CA SER A 387 -19.46 -2.48 2.38
C SER A 387 -18.11 -3.20 2.28
N ARG A 388 -17.26 -3.23 3.31
CA ARG A 388 -15.95 -3.90 3.29
C ARG A 388 -15.64 -4.56 4.63
N VAL A 389 -15.32 -5.86 4.61
CA VAL A 389 -15.00 -6.61 5.83
C VAL A 389 -13.90 -7.64 5.60
N MET A 390 -12.98 -7.75 6.56
CA MET A 390 -12.04 -8.87 6.63
C MET A 390 -12.67 -10.03 7.40
N MET A 391 -12.79 -11.18 6.75
CA MET A 391 -13.35 -12.41 7.29
C MET A 391 -12.27 -13.47 7.48
N PHE A 392 -12.58 -14.47 8.32
CA PHE A 392 -11.61 -15.47 8.72
C PHE A 392 -12.20 -16.87 8.57
N LYS A 393 -11.54 -17.71 7.79
CA LYS A 393 -11.92 -19.11 7.60
C LYS A 393 -11.06 -20.01 8.48
N ASP A 394 -11.66 -20.66 9.46
CA ASP A 394 -11.02 -21.78 10.14
C ASP A 394 -11.06 -23.02 9.22
N LEU A 395 -9.91 -23.65 9.07
CA LEU A 395 -9.74 -24.86 8.27
C LEU A 395 -9.77 -26.14 9.09
N GLY A 396 -9.64 -26.05 10.42
CA GLY A 396 -9.65 -27.19 11.34
C GLY A 396 -8.43 -28.11 11.25
N ILE A 397 -7.35 -27.68 10.57
CA ILE A 397 -6.15 -28.51 10.33
C ILE A 397 -5.04 -28.19 11.34
N ASP A 398 -4.83 -26.91 11.66
CA ASP A 398 -3.72 -26.44 12.49
C ASP A 398 -4.10 -25.31 13.46
N GLY A 399 -5.39 -25.03 13.62
CA GLY A 399 -5.89 -23.92 14.44
C GLY A 399 -5.57 -22.53 13.86
N ILE A 400 -5.06 -22.47 12.63
CA ILE A 400 -4.75 -21.22 11.93
C ILE A 400 -5.92 -20.91 10.98
N PHE A 401 -6.30 -19.64 10.91
CA PHE A 401 -7.31 -19.14 9.96
C PHE A 401 -6.72 -18.76 8.59
N ILE A 402 -7.55 -18.67 7.56
CA ILE A 402 -7.25 -17.95 6.32
C ILE A 402 -8.03 -16.63 6.36
N PRO A 403 -7.35 -15.47 6.39
CA PRO A 403 -8.00 -14.18 6.21
C PRO A 403 -8.39 -13.99 4.75
N TYR A 404 -9.56 -13.41 4.52
CA TYR A 404 -10.02 -12.99 3.20
C TYR A 404 -10.92 -11.77 3.34
N SER A 405 -10.85 -10.85 2.40
CA SER A 405 -11.62 -9.61 2.44
C SER A 405 -12.74 -9.63 1.41
N ILE A 406 -13.93 -9.22 1.81
CA ILE A 406 -15.10 -9.06 0.93
C ILE A 406 -15.41 -7.58 0.78
N TYR A 407 -15.68 -7.17 -0.45
CA TYR A 407 -16.10 -5.81 -0.79
C TYR A 407 -17.41 -5.90 -1.55
N LEU A 408 -18.45 -5.27 -1.02
CA LEU A 408 -19.74 -5.12 -1.64
C LEU A 408 -19.75 -3.89 -2.55
N PRO A 409 -20.43 -3.95 -3.71
CA PRO A 409 -20.57 -2.81 -4.58
C PRO A 409 -21.44 -1.73 -3.93
N LYS A 410 -21.25 -0.48 -4.36
CA LYS A 410 -22.08 0.63 -3.91
C LYS A 410 -23.56 0.37 -4.23
N GLY A 411 -24.42 0.45 -3.21
CA GLY A 411 -25.85 0.20 -3.35
C GLY A 411 -26.22 -1.29 -3.44
N TYR A 412 -25.36 -2.17 -2.92
CA TYR A 412 -25.66 -3.59 -2.76
C TYR A 412 -27.06 -3.84 -2.19
N SER A 413 -27.75 -4.84 -2.74
CA SER A 413 -29.07 -5.29 -2.34
C SER A 413 -29.15 -6.79 -2.46
N LYS A 414 -29.66 -7.46 -1.42
CA LYS A 414 -29.87 -8.92 -1.39
C LYS A 414 -30.90 -9.41 -2.41
N ASP A 415 -31.65 -8.50 -3.04
CA ASP A 415 -32.66 -8.83 -4.05
C ASP A 415 -32.09 -8.93 -5.47
N LYS A 416 -30.78 -8.75 -5.65
CA LYS A 416 -30.10 -8.78 -6.95
C LYS A 416 -28.96 -9.80 -6.91
N ASP A 417 -28.83 -10.57 -7.97
CA ASP A 417 -27.65 -11.43 -8.16
C ASP A 417 -26.45 -10.61 -8.64
N TYR A 418 -25.28 -10.81 -8.02
CA TYR A 418 -24.04 -10.13 -8.41
C TYR A 418 -23.01 -11.08 -9.01
N PRO A 419 -22.25 -10.65 -10.03
CA PRO A 419 -20.98 -11.27 -10.38
C PRO A 419 -20.01 -11.28 -9.20
N LEU A 420 -19.16 -12.31 -9.12
CA LEU A 420 -18.07 -12.39 -8.15
C LEU A 420 -16.73 -12.25 -8.85
N MET A 421 -15.92 -11.29 -8.42
CA MET A 421 -14.55 -11.12 -8.87
C MET A 421 -13.56 -11.55 -7.78
N VAL A 422 -12.87 -12.66 -8.01
CA VAL A 422 -11.91 -13.25 -7.08
C VAL A 422 -10.50 -12.75 -7.40
N TYR A 423 -9.92 -11.99 -6.49
CA TYR A 423 -8.55 -11.50 -6.56
C TYR A 423 -7.63 -12.36 -5.70
N LEU A 424 -6.76 -13.11 -6.36
CA LEU A 424 -5.64 -13.80 -5.75
C LEU A 424 -4.43 -12.88 -5.84
N MET A 425 -4.41 -11.89 -4.96
CA MET A 425 -3.26 -11.00 -4.86
C MET A 425 -2.23 -11.60 -3.90
N PHE A 426 -0.96 -11.46 -4.27
CA PHE A 426 0.15 -11.86 -3.44
C PHE A 426 0.87 -10.59 -3.04
N GLY A 427 0.95 -10.30 -1.75
CA GLY A 427 1.87 -9.29 -1.24
C GLY A 427 3.30 -9.79 -1.37
N TYR A 428 4.23 -8.90 -1.64
CA TYR A 428 5.63 -9.27 -1.80
C TYR A 428 6.17 -9.98 -0.55
N GLY A 429 6.87 -11.11 -0.74
CA GLY A 429 7.62 -11.78 0.34
C GLY A 429 6.95 -12.98 1.02
N GLY A 430 5.73 -13.38 0.64
CA GLY A 430 5.03 -14.47 1.34
C GLY A 430 3.75 -14.08 2.06
N SER A 431 3.20 -12.90 1.75
CA SER A 431 2.19 -12.26 2.61
C SER A 431 1.05 -13.19 2.98
N THR A 432 0.78 -13.29 4.27
CA THR A 432 -0.32 -14.14 4.77
C THR A 432 -1.69 -13.48 4.69
N TYR A 433 -1.73 -12.22 4.27
CA TYR A 433 -2.93 -11.38 4.15
C TYR A 433 -3.03 -10.77 2.76
N ASP A 434 -4.26 -10.43 2.35
CA ASP A 434 -4.54 -9.86 1.04
C ASP A 434 -4.16 -8.37 0.96
N ASP A 435 -3.52 -7.99 -0.14
CA ASP A 435 -3.39 -6.60 -0.59
C ASP A 435 -4.28 -6.46 -1.83
N PRO A 436 -5.51 -5.94 -1.71
CA PRO A 436 -6.44 -5.83 -2.83
C PRO A 436 -5.96 -4.77 -3.85
N PRO A 437 -6.46 -4.82 -5.10
CA PRO A 437 -6.14 -3.79 -6.08
C PRO A 437 -6.59 -2.41 -5.61
N ILE A 438 -5.91 -1.34 -6.06
CA ILE A 438 -6.21 0.03 -5.58
C ILE A 438 -7.67 0.44 -5.80
N PHE A 439 -8.27 0.09 -6.95
CA PHE A 439 -9.67 0.40 -7.24
C PHE A 439 -10.65 -0.37 -6.35
N VAL A 440 -10.29 -1.59 -5.91
CA VAL A 440 -11.09 -2.35 -4.93
C VAL A 440 -11.01 -1.67 -3.57
N ASN A 441 -9.81 -1.24 -3.16
CA ASN A 441 -9.60 -0.48 -1.92
C ASN A 441 -10.41 0.82 -1.89
N GLN A 442 -10.53 1.51 -3.02
CA GLN A 442 -11.27 2.76 -3.14
C GLN A 442 -12.80 2.55 -3.17
N GLY A 443 -13.28 1.30 -3.22
CA GLY A 443 -14.72 0.99 -3.35
C GLY A 443 -15.26 1.29 -4.74
N ASP A 444 -14.38 1.26 -5.75
CA ASP A 444 -14.62 1.83 -7.07
C ASP A 444 -15.16 0.80 -8.05
N PHE A 445 -16.19 0.08 -7.61
CA PHE A 445 -16.88 -0.90 -8.43
C PHE A 445 -18.37 -0.94 -8.06
N SER A 446 -19.22 -0.93 -9.08
CA SER A 446 -20.68 -0.83 -8.91
C SER A 446 -21.44 -2.13 -9.18
N ASP A 447 -20.81 -3.08 -9.86
CA ASP A 447 -21.55 -4.16 -10.53
C ASP A 447 -21.02 -5.56 -10.22
N ALA A 448 -20.11 -5.72 -9.26
CA ALA A 448 -19.59 -7.01 -8.83
C ALA A 448 -19.31 -7.00 -7.33
N ILE A 449 -19.29 -8.17 -6.70
CA ILE A 449 -18.67 -8.34 -5.37
C ILE A 449 -17.21 -8.70 -5.60
N ALA A 450 -16.30 -8.08 -4.84
CA ALA A 450 -14.89 -8.45 -4.87
C ALA A 450 -14.53 -9.33 -3.67
N LEU A 451 -13.82 -10.43 -3.93
CA LEU A 451 -13.29 -11.34 -2.92
C LEU A 451 -11.77 -11.39 -3.06
N CYS A 452 -11.06 -10.86 -2.07
CA CYS A 452 -9.60 -10.84 -2.04
C CYS A 452 -9.08 -11.90 -1.07
N ILE A 453 -8.21 -12.78 -1.54
CA ILE A 453 -7.70 -13.91 -0.75
C ILE A 453 -6.18 -14.04 -0.94
N SER A 454 -5.44 -14.04 0.17
CA SER A 454 -4.07 -14.56 0.18
C SER A 454 -4.07 -15.99 0.72
N ALA A 455 -3.94 -16.97 -0.17
CA ALA A 455 -3.80 -18.37 0.25
C ALA A 455 -2.36 -18.64 0.76
N ARG A 456 -2.20 -19.57 1.71
CA ARG A 456 -0.87 -19.84 2.31
C ARG A 456 0.10 -20.48 1.31
N GLY A 457 1.39 -20.36 1.58
CA GLY A 457 2.46 -21.07 0.88
C GLY A 457 2.96 -20.36 -0.39
N THR A 458 4.23 -20.58 -0.71
CA THR A 458 4.92 -20.05 -1.91
C THR A 458 5.06 -21.10 -3.01
N LEU A 459 4.59 -22.33 -2.76
CA LEU A 459 4.81 -23.49 -3.62
C LEU A 459 3.68 -23.65 -4.64
N ASN A 460 4.08 -23.96 -5.87
CA ASN A 460 3.23 -23.95 -7.07
C ASN A 460 2.24 -25.12 -7.18
N ASN A 461 2.04 -25.91 -6.12
CA ASN A 461 1.19 -27.10 -6.12
C ASN A 461 0.62 -27.36 -4.72
N ASP A 462 0.11 -26.30 -4.12
CA ASP A 462 -0.51 -26.38 -2.81
C ASP A 462 -2.00 -26.76 -2.90
N TYR A 463 -2.24 -28.04 -3.18
CA TYR A 463 -3.58 -28.58 -3.39
C TYR A 463 -4.51 -28.38 -2.18
N ILE A 464 -3.96 -28.41 -0.95
CA ILE A 464 -4.73 -28.20 0.27
C ILE A 464 -5.25 -26.76 0.28
N HIS A 465 -4.36 -25.80 0.00
CA HIS A 465 -4.72 -24.39 -0.01
C HIS A 465 -5.65 -24.00 -1.16
N GLU A 466 -5.51 -24.60 -2.34
CA GLU A 466 -6.44 -24.38 -3.46
C GLU A 466 -7.86 -24.87 -3.16
N VAL A 467 -8.02 -26.05 -2.55
CA VAL A 467 -9.34 -26.54 -2.12
C VAL A 467 -9.97 -25.59 -1.09
N ASN A 468 -9.16 -24.99 -0.21
CA ASN A 468 -9.65 -24.02 0.77
C ASN A 468 -10.12 -22.73 0.11
N VAL A 469 -9.43 -22.25 -0.92
CA VAL A 469 -9.88 -21.11 -1.74
C VAL A 469 -11.23 -21.41 -2.38
N VAL A 470 -11.39 -22.59 -2.98
CA VAL A 470 -12.67 -22.99 -3.59
C VAL A 470 -13.80 -23.06 -2.55
N LYS A 471 -13.53 -23.57 -1.34
CA LYS A 471 -14.52 -23.58 -0.25
C LYS A 471 -14.92 -22.16 0.17
N ILE A 472 -13.97 -21.24 0.27
CA ILE A 472 -14.26 -19.83 0.57
C ILE A 472 -15.13 -19.22 -0.53
N ILE A 473 -14.80 -19.44 -1.81
CA ILE A 473 -15.60 -18.97 -2.95
C ILE A 473 -17.04 -19.53 -2.87
N ALA A 474 -17.20 -20.82 -2.59
CA ALA A 474 -18.51 -21.44 -2.48
C ALA A 474 -19.33 -20.84 -1.31
N GLU A 475 -18.71 -20.64 -0.15
CA GLU A 475 -19.35 -20.02 1.02
C GLU A 475 -19.75 -18.57 0.76
N VAL A 476 -18.89 -17.79 0.12
CA VAL A 476 -19.22 -16.41 -0.30
C VAL A 476 -20.37 -16.43 -1.30
N ALA A 477 -20.35 -17.34 -2.27
CA ALA A 477 -21.41 -17.45 -3.27
C ALA A 477 -22.78 -17.83 -2.67
N ASP A 478 -22.80 -18.66 -1.63
CA ASP A 478 -24.03 -19.01 -0.91
C ASP A 478 -24.57 -17.89 -0.01
N ARG A 479 -23.72 -16.94 0.40
CA ARG A 479 -24.06 -15.93 1.42
C ARG A 479 -24.47 -14.58 0.85
N PHE A 480 -24.00 -14.23 -0.35
CA PHE A 480 -24.12 -12.87 -0.90
C PHE A 480 -24.78 -12.83 -2.28
N ASP A 481 -25.71 -13.75 -2.53
CA ASP A 481 -26.55 -13.78 -3.75
C ASP A 481 -25.69 -13.64 -5.02
N ILE A 482 -24.68 -14.51 -5.14
CA ILE A 482 -23.76 -14.48 -6.29
C ILE A 482 -24.39 -15.23 -7.47
N ASP A 483 -24.34 -14.61 -8.65
CA ASP A 483 -24.60 -15.33 -9.90
C ASP A 483 -23.45 -16.32 -10.14
N ARG A 484 -23.70 -17.59 -9.84
CA ARG A 484 -22.74 -18.69 -10.00
C ARG A 484 -22.27 -18.89 -11.45
N LYS A 485 -22.95 -18.31 -12.45
CA LYS A 485 -22.50 -18.31 -13.85
C LYS A 485 -21.54 -17.16 -14.18
N ASN A 486 -21.31 -16.25 -13.25
CA ASN A 486 -20.48 -15.06 -13.41
C ASN A 486 -19.48 -14.94 -12.25
N ILE A 487 -18.68 -15.99 -12.05
CA ILE A 487 -17.55 -15.99 -11.13
C ILE A 487 -16.27 -15.88 -11.94
N PHE A 488 -15.49 -14.84 -11.67
CA PHE A 488 -14.24 -14.53 -12.35
C PHE A 488 -13.07 -14.68 -11.39
N VAL A 489 -11.92 -15.12 -11.87
CA VAL A 489 -10.70 -15.19 -11.04
C VAL A 489 -9.54 -14.51 -11.73
N THR A 490 -8.76 -13.76 -10.96
CA THR A 490 -7.53 -13.16 -11.43
C THR A 490 -6.46 -13.20 -10.36
N GLY A 491 -5.20 -13.04 -10.76
CA GLY A 491 -4.11 -12.83 -9.83
C GLY A 491 -2.86 -12.26 -10.49
N ILE A 492 -1.90 -11.84 -9.65
CA ILE A 492 -0.60 -11.31 -10.05
C ILE A 492 0.51 -12.23 -9.53
N CYS A 493 1.57 -12.44 -10.31
CA CYS A 493 2.75 -13.23 -9.92
C CYS A 493 2.36 -14.67 -9.47
N ASN A 494 2.56 -15.05 -8.21
CA ASN A 494 2.12 -16.37 -7.70
C ASN A 494 0.59 -16.52 -7.71
N GLY A 495 -0.15 -15.44 -7.49
CA GLY A 495 -1.59 -15.41 -7.63
C GLY A 495 -2.04 -15.66 -9.07
N ALA A 496 -1.27 -15.17 -10.04
CA ALA A 496 -1.50 -15.42 -11.46
C ALA A 496 -1.32 -16.91 -11.79
N ILE A 497 -0.31 -17.58 -11.21
CA ILE A 497 -0.13 -19.03 -11.33
C ILE A 497 -1.32 -19.78 -10.72
N ARG A 498 -1.76 -19.37 -9.52
CA ARG A 498 -2.90 -19.98 -8.82
C ARG A 498 -4.22 -19.82 -9.56
N SER A 499 -4.48 -18.65 -10.14
CA SER A 499 -5.69 -18.41 -10.93
C SER A 499 -5.79 -19.38 -12.11
N ILE A 500 -4.66 -19.64 -12.80
CA ILE A 500 -4.58 -20.63 -13.87
C ILE A 500 -4.79 -22.04 -13.32
N ASN A 501 -4.11 -22.41 -12.23
CA ASN A 501 -4.22 -23.75 -11.64
C ASN A 501 -5.66 -24.07 -11.19
N LEU A 502 -6.32 -23.11 -10.53
CA LEU A 502 -7.71 -23.24 -10.09
C LEU A 502 -8.64 -23.40 -11.28
N ALA A 503 -8.47 -22.62 -12.34
CA ALA A 503 -9.28 -22.76 -13.54
C ALA A 503 -9.07 -24.08 -14.28
N MET A 504 -7.84 -24.61 -14.29
CA MET A 504 -7.55 -25.92 -14.86
C MET A 504 -8.21 -27.06 -14.07
N ARG A 505 -8.18 -26.97 -12.73
CA ARG A 505 -8.67 -28.02 -11.82
C ARG A 505 -10.17 -27.93 -11.54
N PHE A 506 -10.74 -26.73 -11.60
CA PHE A 506 -12.14 -26.42 -11.37
C PHE A 506 -12.72 -25.59 -12.52
N PRO A 507 -12.70 -26.09 -13.77
CA PRO A 507 -13.06 -25.32 -14.97
C PRO A 507 -14.52 -24.85 -14.96
N ASP A 508 -15.42 -25.59 -14.32
CA ASP A 508 -16.84 -25.24 -14.23
C ASP A 508 -17.12 -24.11 -13.21
N LEU A 509 -16.13 -23.74 -12.38
CA LEU A 509 -16.31 -22.72 -11.35
C LEU A 509 -16.17 -21.30 -11.90
N PHE A 510 -15.39 -21.10 -12.96
CA PHE A 510 -15.01 -19.76 -13.42
C PHE A 510 -15.46 -19.48 -14.86
N SER A 511 -16.09 -18.32 -15.06
CA SER A 511 -16.55 -17.83 -16.35
C SER A 511 -15.42 -17.21 -17.17
N ALA A 512 -14.43 -16.60 -16.50
CA ALA A 512 -13.18 -16.17 -17.11
C ALA A 512 -12.04 -16.11 -16.09
N VAL A 513 -10.81 -16.10 -16.63
CA VAL A 513 -9.55 -16.13 -15.86
C VAL A 513 -8.62 -15.05 -16.38
N GLY A 514 -8.13 -14.20 -15.48
CA GLY A 514 -7.07 -13.23 -15.73
C GLY A 514 -5.75 -13.68 -15.12
N SER A 515 -4.64 -13.56 -15.85
CA SER A 515 -3.32 -13.92 -15.33
C SER A 515 -2.31 -12.83 -15.68
N PHE A 516 -1.72 -12.20 -14.66
CA PHE A 516 -0.82 -11.07 -14.82
C PHE A 516 0.57 -11.38 -14.25
N GLY A 517 1.58 -11.42 -15.13
CA GLY A 517 2.97 -11.68 -14.71
C GLY A 517 3.21 -13.08 -14.12
N GLY A 518 2.30 -14.03 -14.37
CA GLY A 518 2.45 -15.44 -14.03
C GLY A 518 2.59 -16.31 -15.27
N THR A 519 3.13 -17.50 -15.09
CA THR A 519 3.16 -18.54 -16.13
C THR A 519 2.47 -19.78 -15.61
N ALA A 520 1.72 -20.48 -16.46
CA ALA A 520 1.29 -21.84 -16.14
C ALA A 520 2.54 -22.68 -15.82
N ARG A 521 2.54 -23.34 -14.65
CA ARG A 521 3.64 -24.23 -14.23
C ARG A 521 3.12 -25.65 -14.18
N LEU A 522 3.15 -26.28 -15.34
CA LEU A 522 2.73 -27.67 -15.53
C LEU A 522 3.83 -28.61 -15.01
N ASP A 523 3.46 -29.65 -14.28
CA ASP A 523 4.43 -30.68 -13.89
C ASP A 523 4.87 -31.47 -15.15
N VAL A 524 6.14 -31.32 -15.50
CA VAL A 524 6.76 -31.98 -16.66
C VAL A 524 6.85 -33.50 -16.48
N LYS A 525 6.82 -33.99 -15.24
CA LYS A 525 6.92 -35.42 -14.89
C LYS A 525 5.58 -36.11 -14.73
N ASN A 526 4.50 -35.36 -14.54
CA ASN A 526 3.15 -35.89 -14.44
C ASN A 526 2.17 -34.89 -15.07
N PRO A 527 1.84 -35.05 -16.36
CA PRO A 527 1.33 -33.94 -17.13
C PRO A 527 -0.09 -33.56 -16.73
N ASP A 528 -0.20 -32.43 -16.02
CA ASP A 528 -1.43 -31.64 -15.92
C ASP A 528 -1.95 -31.13 -17.30
N TYR A 529 -1.34 -31.56 -18.43
CA TYR A 529 -1.78 -31.27 -19.80
C TYR A 529 -3.23 -31.73 -20.08
N GLU A 530 -3.73 -32.77 -19.41
CA GLU A 530 -5.14 -33.17 -19.56
C GLU A 530 -6.10 -32.07 -19.04
N TYR A 531 -5.70 -31.31 -18.01
CA TYR A 531 -6.47 -30.17 -17.49
C TYR A 531 -6.33 -28.91 -18.37
N ILE A 532 -5.42 -28.87 -19.34
CA ILE A 532 -5.45 -27.79 -20.34
C ILE A 532 -6.58 -28.03 -21.34
N LYS A 533 -6.90 -29.29 -21.63
CA LYS A 533 -8.02 -29.62 -22.53
C LYS A 533 -9.37 -29.21 -21.94
N THR A 534 -9.49 -29.15 -20.61
CA THR A 534 -10.71 -28.69 -19.92
C THR A 534 -10.89 -27.18 -20.00
N LEU A 535 -9.82 -26.40 -20.23
CA LEU A 535 -9.90 -24.99 -20.61
C LEU A 535 -10.36 -24.82 -22.07
N THR A 536 -11.26 -25.67 -22.59
CA THR A 536 -11.79 -25.56 -23.95
C THR A 536 -12.62 -24.28 -24.05
N ILE A 537 -11.93 -23.15 -24.24
CA ILE A 537 -12.49 -21.90 -24.70
C ILE A 537 -13.15 -22.25 -26.05
N PRO A 538 -14.46 -22.08 -26.22
CA PRO A 538 -15.05 -22.21 -27.54
C PRO A 538 -14.30 -21.24 -28.44
N CYS A 539 -13.59 -21.76 -29.44
CA CYS A 539 -13.02 -20.97 -30.51
C CYS A 539 -14.19 -20.35 -31.29
N CYS A 540 -14.80 -19.30 -30.74
CA CYS A 540 -15.48 -18.31 -31.54
C CYS A 540 -14.39 -17.63 -32.34
N THR A 541 -14.44 -17.84 -33.64
CA THR A 541 -13.50 -17.41 -34.67
C THR A 541 -13.42 -15.89 -34.85
N HIS A 542 -13.73 -15.09 -33.83
CA HIS A 542 -13.30 -13.71 -33.69
C HIS A 542 -12.93 -13.48 -32.20
N SER A 543 -11.63 -13.33 -31.94
CA SER A 543 -11.03 -12.80 -30.71
C SER A 543 -11.19 -13.60 -29.40
N ALA A 544 -10.61 -14.82 -29.34
CA ALA A 544 -10.12 -15.38 -28.08
C ALA A 544 -8.65 -14.94 -27.88
N MET A 545 -8.44 -13.85 -27.15
CA MET A 545 -7.10 -13.44 -26.72
C MET A 545 -6.74 -14.19 -25.43
N LEU A 546 -6.03 -15.31 -25.56
CA LEU A 546 -4.96 -15.60 -24.62
C LEU A 546 -3.89 -14.52 -24.87
N MET A 547 -3.97 -13.39 -24.17
CA MET A 547 -2.89 -12.39 -24.19
C MET A 547 -1.69 -12.95 -23.41
N THR A 548 -0.92 -13.83 -24.04
CA THR A 548 0.50 -13.92 -23.75
C THR A 548 1.18 -12.80 -24.52
N LEU A 549 1.31 -11.64 -23.87
CA LEU A 549 2.06 -10.53 -24.44
C LEU A 549 3.53 -10.96 -24.62
N PRO A 550 4.13 -10.76 -25.79
CA PRO A 550 5.53 -11.10 -26.00
C PRO A 550 6.41 -10.26 -25.08
N SER A 551 7.48 -10.88 -24.57
CA SER A 551 8.50 -10.32 -23.68
C SER A 551 9.27 -9.10 -24.21
N THR A 552 8.83 -8.51 -25.33
CA THR A 552 9.45 -7.38 -26.01
C THR A 552 8.62 -6.09 -25.97
N VAL A 553 7.42 -6.08 -25.36
CA VAL A 553 6.67 -4.84 -25.15
C VAL A 553 7.04 -4.24 -23.79
N GLN A 554 8.01 -3.31 -23.83
CA GLN A 554 8.40 -2.48 -22.69
C GLN A 554 7.24 -1.56 -22.29
N GLY A 555 6.75 -1.71 -21.06
CA GLY A 555 5.83 -0.75 -20.43
C GLY A 555 4.47 -1.33 -20.09
N PHE A 556 4.41 -2.24 -19.11
CA PHE A 556 3.17 -2.58 -18.43
C PHE A 556 3.28 -2.12 -16.98
N TYR A 557 2.47 -1.12 -16.64
CA TYR A 557 2.28 -0.64 -15.27
C TYR A 557 0.84 -1.04 -14.89
N ILE A 558 0.70 -1.90 -13.89
CA ILE A 558 -0.60 -2.31 -13.35
C ILE A 558 -0.75 -1.60 -12.00
N LEU A 559 -1.82 -0.82 -11.87
CA LEU A 559 -2.26 -0.06 -10.69
C LEU A 559 -2.65 -0.97 -9.51
#